data_AF-A0A7K4UCT4-F1
#
_entry.id   AF-A0A7K4UCT4-F1
#
_cell.length_a   1.000
_cell.length_b   1.000
_cell.length_c   1.000
_cell.angle_alpha   90.00
_cell.angle_beta   90.00
_cell.angle_gamma   90.00
#
_symmetry.space_group_name_H-M   'P 1'
#
loop_
_entity.id
_entity.type
_entity.pdbx_description
1 polymer ?
#
loop_
_entity_poly.entity_id
_entity_poly.type
_entity_poly.pdbx_seq_one_letter_code
_entity_poly.pdbx_strand_id
1 'polypeptide(L)'
;SAASDNSQRFRETCFAFALTPQQVQQISSSMDISGTKCDFTVQVQLRFCLSETSCPQEDHFPPNLCVKVNGKPCSLPGYLPPTKNGVEPKRPSRPINITSLVRLSTTVPNTIVVSWTAEIGRNYSMAVYLVKQLSSTVLLQRLRAKGIRNPDHSRALIKEKLTADPDSEIATTSLRVSLLCPLGKMRLTIPCRALTCSHLQCFDATLYIQMNEKKPTWVCPVCDKKAPYEHLIIDGLFMEILKFCTDCDEIQFKEDGSWAPMRSKKEVQEVTASYNGLDGCLSSSLEHQVSSHPPSTKNKKVEVIDLTIDSSSDEEDEEPSAKRSCPSISPASPVTSKG
;
A
#
# COMPACT_ATOMS: atom_id res chain seq x y z
N SER A 1 22.43 -32.53 33.53
CA SER A 1 22.57 -31.06 33.53
C SER A 1 23.42 -30.62 32.35
N ALA A 2 22.81 -30.51 31.17
CA ALA A 2 23.46 -29.94 29.99
C ALA A 2 23.14 -28.44 29.99
N ALA A 3 24.02 -27.65 30.58
CA ALA A 3 23.98 -26.20 30.40
C ALA A 3 24.32 -25.94 28.93
N SER A 4 23.32 -25.55 28.15
CA SER A 4 23.50 -25.01 26.82
C SER A 4 24.36 -23.74 26.94
N ASP A 5 25.63 -23.85 26.52
CA ASP A 5 26.53 -22.72 26.30
C ASP A 5 25.99 -21.90 25.12
N ASN A 6 24.95 -21.12 25.37
CA ASN A 6 24.42 -20.15 24.43
C ASN A 6 25.08 -18.79 24.71
N SER A 7 26.41 -18.75 24.69
CA SER A 7 27.14 -17.49 24.65
C SER A 7 26.86 -16.84 23.29
N GLN A 8 25.83 -15.99 23.25
CA GLN A 8 25.60 -15.08 22.13
C GLN A 8 26.88 -14.25 21.93
N ARG A 9 27.71 -14.65 20.96
CA ARG A 9 28.99 -13.99 20.71
C ARG A 9 28.73 -12.65 20.06
N PHE A 10 28.66 -11.62 20.90
CA PHE A 10 28.67 -10.24 20.45
C PHE A 10 29.94 -9.98 19.64
N ARG A 11 29.77 -9.41 18.45
CA ARG A 11 30.85 -9.03 17.55
C ARG A 11 30.87 -7.52 17.44
N GLU A 12 32.07 -6.96 17.34
CA GLU A 12 32.29 -5.56 17.02
C GLU A 12 33.36 -5.46 15.94
N THR A 13 33.17 -4.55 14.99
CA THR A 13 34.14 -4.31 13.91
C THR A 13 34.16 -2.82 13.57
N CYS A 14 35.35 -2.31 13.30
CA CYS A 14 35.58 -0.92 12.93
C CYS A 14 35.96 -0.83 11.45
N PHE A 15 35.34 0.10 10.75
CA PHE A 15 35.59 0.41 9.35
C PHE A 15 35.92 1.90 9.21
N ALA A 16 36.65 2.25 8.16
CA ALA A 16 36.96 3.64 7.84
C ALA A 16 36.78 3.91 6.34
N PHE A 17 36.36 5.13 6.01
CA PHE A 17 36.32 5.63 4.64
C PHE A 17 36.67 7.12 4.59
N ALA A 18 37.15 7.58 3.44
CA ALA A 18 37.44 8.98 3.19
C ALA A 18 36.57 9.49 2.04
N LEU A 19 36.21 10.78 2.08
CA LEU A 19 35.52 11.45 0.99
C LEU A 19 36.56 12.19 0.13
N THR A 20 36.38 12.12 -1.18
CA THR A 20 37.16 12.96 -2.11
C THR A 20 36.66 14.41 -2.07
N PRO A 21 37.45 15.40 -2.51
CA PRO A 21 37.00 16.80 -2.60
C PRO A 21 35.71 16.97 -3.40
N GLN A 22 35.57 16.24 -4.51
CA GLN A 22 34.36 16.28 -5.34
C GLN A 22 33.13 15.78 -4.58
N GLN A 23 33.27 14.70 -3.80
CA GLN A 23 32.14 14.14 -3.04
C GLN A 23 31.73 15.06 -1.88
N VAL A 24 32.70 15.69 -1.20
CA VAL A 24 32.41 16.72 -0.19
C VAL A 24 31.60 17.86 -0.80
N GLN A 25 32.03 18.37 -1.95
CA GLN A 25 31.32 19.42 -2.69
C GLN A 25 29.92 18.98 -3.13
N GLN A 26 29.77 17.75 -3.64
CA GLN A 26 28.48 17.20 -4.06
C GLN A 26 27.49 17.12 -2.89
N ILE A 27 27.94 16.67 -1.72
CA ILE A 27 27.08 16.62 -0.53
C ILE A 27 26.74 18.05 -0.08
N SER A 28 27.75 18.91 0.13
CA SER A 28 27.52 20.26 0.68
C SER A 28 26.64 21.14 -0.21
N SER A 29 26.74 21.01 -1.54
CA SER A 29 25.92 21.75 -2.50
C SER A 29 24.51 21.19 -2.67
N SER A 30 24.24 20.00 -2.16
CA SER A 30 22.94 19.31 -2.30
C SER A 30 21.96 19.59 -1.17
N MET A 31 22.33 20.49 -0.24
CA MET A 31 21.55 20.86 0.92
C MET A 31 20.28 21.58 0.48
N ASP A 32 19.12 20.99 0.78
CA ASP A 32 17.84 21.63 0.55
C ASP A 32 17.38 22.37 1.82
N ILE A 33 17.06 23.66 1.66
CA ILE A 33 16.67 24.56 2.74
C ILE A 33 15.13 24.74 2.76
N SER A 34 14.40 24.13 1.82
CA SER A 34 12.96 24.36 1.68
C SER A 34 12.09 23.69 2.77
N GLY A 35 12.69 22.93 3.70
CA GLY A 35 12.00 22.21 4.76
C GLY A 35 12.43 22.62 6.18
N THR A 36 11.62 22.24 7.18
CA THR A 36 11.92 22.39 8.62
C THR A 36 13.06 21.48 9.12
N LYS A 37 13.62 20.64 8.25
CA LYS A 37 14.82 19.82 8.49
C LYS A 37 15.85 20.07 7.38
N CYS A 38 17.12 20.13 7.77
CA CYS A 38 18.24 20.16 6.84
C CYS A 38 18.41 18.76 6.23
N ASP A 39 17.94 18.58 4.99
CA ASP A 39 18.05 17.33 4.24
C ASP A 39 18.97 17.53 3.03
N PHE A 40 19.88 16.59 2.83
CA PHE A 40 20.78 16.57 1.68
C PHE A 40 20.22 15.64 0.63
N THR A 41 20.12 16.10 -0.63
CA THR A 41 19.71 15.21 -1.73
C THR A 41 20.83 14.27 -2.16
N VAL A 42 22.10 14.62 -1.91
CA VAL A 42 23.25 13.71 -2.04
C VAL A 42 23.68 13.26 -0.64
N GLN A 43 23.69 11.95 -0.42
CA GLN A 43 23.80 11.35 0.91
C GLN A 43 24.89 10.29 0.96
N VAL A 44 25.42 10.05 2.15
CA VAL A 44 26.18 8.85 2.48
C VAL A 44 25.23 7.82 3.10
N GLN A 45 25.08 6.69 2.41
CA GLN A 45 24.14 5.63 2.76
C GLN A 45 24.88 4.36 3.17
N LEU A 46 24.54 3.85 4.35
CA LEU A 46 25.02 2.60 4.91
C LEU A 46 23.99 1.50 4.67
N ARG A 47 24.41 0.36 4.12
CA ARG A 47 23.56 -0.80 3.85
C ARG A 47 24.17 -2.07 4.46
N PHE A 48 23.29 -2.97 4.89
CA PHE A 48 23.65 -4.30 5.40
C PHE A 48 22.85 -5.34 4.65
N CYS A 49 23.44 -6.50 4.40
CA CYS A 49 22.73 -7.64 3.81
C CYS A 49 23.32 -8.97 4.28
N LEU A 50 22.71 -10.08 3.87
CA LEU A 50 23.32 -11.40 3.98
C LEU A 50 24.52 -11.48 3.02
N SER A 51 25.57 -12.21 3.40
CA SER A 51 26.74 -12.48 2.56
C SER A 51 26.48 -13.64 1.60
N GLU A 52 25.40 -13.53 0.82
CA GLU A 52 25.04 -14.49 -0.23
C GLU A 52 25.40 -13.90 -1.61
N THR A 53 25.90 -14.75 -2.50
CA THR A 53 26.46 -14.32 -3.80
C THR A 53 25.65 -14.81 -5.01
N SER A 54 24.54 -15.53 -4.78
CA SER A 54 23.67 -16.07 -5.83
C SER A 54 22.85 -14.99 -6.55
N CYS A 55 22.55 -13.89 -5.88
CA CYS A 55 21.79 -12.77 -6.44
C CYS A 55 22.11 -11.45 -5.70
N PRO A 56 21.73 -10.29 -6.29
CA PRO A 56 21.71 -9.03 -5.57
C PRO A 56 20.86 -9.12 -4.31
N GLN A 57 21.40 -8.64 -3.19
CA GLN A 57 20.79 -8.81 -1.88
C GLN A 57 19.90 -7.62 -1.50
N GLU A 58 18.77 -7.90 -0.86
CA GLU A 58 17.97 -6.89 -0.18
C GLU A 58 18.63 -6.48 1.15
N ASP A 59 18.24 -5.31 1.69
CA ASP A 59 18.72 -4.89 3.00
C ASP A 59 18.29 -5.88 4.09
N HIS A 60 19.25 -6.35 4.87
CA HIS A 60 19.05 -7.29 5.95
C HIS A 60 19.98 -6.97 7.11
N PHE A 61 19.41 -6.50 8.22
CA PHE A 61 20.19 -6.20 9.43
C PHE A 61 20.60 -7.47 10.16
N PRO A 62 21.84 -7.55 10.65
CA PRO A 62 22.22 -8.51 11.68
C PRO A 62 21.37 -8.35 12.96
N PRO A 63 21.22 -9.40 13.78
CA PRO A 63 20.54 -9.31 15.07
C PRO A 63 21.27 -8.35 16.02
N ASN A 64 20.51 -7.63 16.84
CA ASN A 64 21.03 -6.67 17.82
C ASN A 64 21.99 -5.63 17.23
N LEU A 65 21.79 -5.26 15.95
CA LEU A 65 22.62 -4.28 15.26
C LEU A 65 22.65 -2.93 16.00
N CYS A 66 23.86 -2.47 16.29
CA CYS A 66 24.20 -1.14 16.76
C CYS A 66 25.29 -0.53 15.86
N VAL A 67 25.15 0.75 15.54
CA VAL A 67 26.07 1.47 14.65
C VAL A 67 26.48 2.78 15.31
N LYS A 68 27.78 3.08 15.29
CA LYS A 68 28.32 4.40 15.66
C LYS A 68 29.11 4.95 14.47
N VAL A 69 28.91 6.23 14.15
CA VAL A 69 29.65 6.94 13.11
C VAL A 69 30.42 8.09 13.76
N ASN A 70 31.73 8.13 13.59
CA ASN A 70 32.62 9.11 14.23
C ASN A 70 32.41 9.22 15.76
N GLY A 71 32.18 8.07 16.42
CA GLY A 71 31.91 7.99 17.87
C GLY A 71 30.47 8.31 18.29
N LYS A 72 29.62 8.82 17.40
CA LYS A 72 28.21 9.15 17.69
C LYS A 72 27.29 7.97 17.35
N PRO A 73 26.31 7.61 18.20
CA PRO A 73 25.36 6.55 17.90
C PRO A 73 24.46 6.94 16.71
N CYS A 74 24.24 6.00 15.81
CA CYS A 74 23.38 6.17 14.64
C CYS A 74 21.96 5.68 14.96
N SER A 75 20.95 6.51 14.66
CA SER A 75 19.55 6.15 14.81
C SER A 75 19.13 5.12 13.76
N LEU A 76 18.68 3.97 14.23
CA LEU A 76 18.16 2.89 13.39
C LEU A 76 16.62 2.92 13.38
N PRO A 77 15.95 2.34 12.37
CA PRO A 77 14.49 2.25 12.35
C PRO A 77 13.92 1.68 13.66
N GLY A 78 12.75 2.16 14.08
CA GLY A 78 12.06 1.64 15.25
C GLY A 78 11.69 0.15 15.09
N TYR A 79 11.51 -0.54 16.22
CA TYR A 79 11.01 -1.91 16.21
C TYR A 79 9.55 -1.97 15.75
N LEU A 80 9.20 -3.01 14.99
CA LEU A 80 7.80 -3.29 14.70
C LEU A 80 7.14 -3.90 15.94
N PRO A 81 5.85 -3.62 16.20
CA PRO A 81 5.12 -4.26 17.27
C PRO A 81 5.12 -5.79 17.07
N PRO A 82 5.20 -6.59 18.15
CA PRO A 82 5.21 -8.05 18.05
C PRO A 82 3.92 -8.53 17.40
N THR A 83 4.02 -9.39 16.39
CA THR A 83 2.84 -9.97 15.72
C THR A 83 2.24 -11.13 16.51
N LYS A 84 3.00 -11.75 17.41
CA LYS A 84 2.61 -12.87 18.28
C LYS A 84 3.41 -12.82 19.59
N ASN A 85 2.84 -13.36 20.66
CA ASN A 85 3.52 -13.47 21.96
C ASN A 85 4.79 -14.34 21.83
N GLY A 86 5.92 -13.86 22.36
CA GLY A 86 7.20 -14.58 22.35
C GLY A 86 8.06 -14.42 21.09
N VAL A 87 7.62 -13.66 20.08
CA VAL A 87 8.46 -13.33 18.91
C VAL A 87 9.32 -12.11 19.25
N GLU A 88 10.63 -12.22 19.05
CA GLU A 88 11.54 -11.09 19.26
C GLU A 88 11.15 -9.89 18.36
N PRO A 89 11.14 -8.66 18.90
CA PRO A 89 10.86 -7.47 18.12
C PRO A 89 11.84 -7.35 16.94
N LYS A 90 11.33 -7.38 15.71
CA LYS A 90 12.17 -7.23 14.51
C LYS A 90 12.19 -5.78 14.06
N ARG A 91 13.40 -5.27 13.82
CA ARG A 91 13.61 -3.99 13.15
C ARG A 91 13.45 -4.16 11.64
N PRO A 92 12.68 -3.31 10.93
CA PRO A 92 12.61 -3.37 9.48
C PRO A 92 13.97 -3.01 8.90
N SER A 93 14.53 -3.92 8.10
CA SER A 93 15.82 -3.72 7.43
C SER A 93 15.65 -2.76 6.26
N ARG A 94 16.43 -1.67 6.26
CA ARG A 94 16.38 -0.57 5.28
C ARG A 94 17.75 0.10 5.19
N PRO A 95 18.06 0.81 4.09
CA PRO A 95 19.25 1.64 4.03
C PRO A 95 19.23 2.72 5.12
N ILE A 96 20.41 3.04 5.67
CA ILE A 96 20.57 4.00 6.76
C ILE A 96 21.28 5.24 6.21
N ASN A 97 20.63 6.40 6.27
CA ASN A 97 21.27 7.67 5.94
C ASN A 97 22.16 8.10 7.12
N ILE A 98 23.48 8.09 6.91
CA ILE A 98 24.47 8.48 7.94
C ILE A 98 25.06 9.87 7.70
N THR A 99 24.58 10.61 6.69
CA THR A 99 25.15 11.89 6.23
C THR A 99 25.35 12.91 7.36
N SER A 100 24.39 13.03 8.27
CA SER A 100 24.46 13.99 9.40
C SER A 100 25.54 13.67 10.44
N LEU A 101 26.07 12.44 10.43
CA LEU A 101 27.13 11.99 11.34
C LEU A 101 28.51 11.96 10.66
N VAL A 102 28.55 12.13 9.34
CA VAL A 102 29.77 12.11 8.54
C VAL A 102 30.48 13.47 8.64
N ARG A 103 31.80 13.42 8.80
CA ARG A 103 32.69 14.56 8.66
C ARG A 103 32.85 14.85 7.17
N LEU A 104 32.32 15.99 6.71
CA LEU A 104 32.51 16.50 5.36
C LEU A 104 33.90 17.16 5.23
N SER A 105 34.95 16.35 5.38
CA SER A 105 36.35 16.75 5.29
C SER A 105 37.12 15.80 4.40
N THR A 106 38.09 16.34 3.66
CA THR A 106 39.01 15.58 2.81
C THR A 106 40.30 15.18 3.55
N THR A 107 40.56 15.79 4.71
CA THR A 107 41.80 15.60 5.49
C THR A 107 41.63 14.64 6.66
N VAL A 108 40.39 14.31 7.04
CA VAL A 108 40.09 13.45 8.18
C VAL A 108 39.17 12.31 7.73
N PRO A 109 39.55 11.04 7.99
CA PRO A 109 38.69 9.91 7.65
C PRO A 109 37.44 9.86 8.55
N ASN A 110 36.40 9.24 8.01
CA ASN A 110 35.21 8.84 8.74
C ASN A 110 35.36 7.43 9.26
N THR A 111 34.93 7.18 10.49
CA THR A 111 34.95 5.85 11.11
C THR A 111 33.54 5.35 11.38
N ILE A 112 33.30 4.06 11.16
CA ILE A 112 32.05 3.37 11.45
C ILE A 112 32.38 2.18 12.35
N VAL A 113 31.80 2.15 13.54
CA VAL A 113 31.86 0.99 14.44
C VAL A 113 30.51 0.30 14.39
N VAL A 114 30.52 -0.97 14.01
CA VAL A 114 29.32 -1.81 13.94
C VAL A 114 29.44 -2.92 14.97
N SER A 115 28.38 -3.13 15.72
CA SER A 115 28.28 -4.25 16.63
C SER A 115 26.96 -5.01 16.49
N TRP A 116 27.00 -6.33 16.63
CA TRP A 116 25.88 -7.23 16.38
C TRP A 116 26.06 -8.56 17.11
N THR A 117 25.00 -9.35 17.20
CA THR A 117 25.06 -10.74 17.68
C THR A 117 25.29 -11.68 16.51
N ALA A 118 26.35 -12.50 16.57
CA ALA A 118 26.61 -13.50 15.52
C ALA A 118 25.62 -14.67 15.60
N GLU A 119 25.16 -15.14 14.43
CA GLU A 119 24.32 -16.34 14.27
C GLU A 119 25.13 -17.43 13.56
N ILE A 120 24.98 -18.67 14.02
CA ILE A 120 25.64 -19.82 13.38
C ILE A 120 25.07 -19.99 11.97
N GLY A 121 25.96 -20.13 10.97
CA GLY A 121 25.56 -20.36 9.58
C GLY A 121 25.11 -19.11 8.82
N ARG A 122 25.14 -17.92 9.42
CA ARG A 122 24.80 -16.66 8.76
C ARG A 122 25.95 -15.67 8.83
N ASN A 123 26.38 -15.23 7.66
CA ASN A 123 27.35 -14.16 7.51
C ASN A 123 26.66 -12.92 6.93
N TYR A 124 27.15 -11.76 7.31
CA TYR A 124 26.59 -10.47 6.91
C TYR A 124 27.65 -9.63 6.21
N SER A 125 27.19 -8.80 5.28
CA SER A 125 28.01 -7.83 4.56
C SER A 125 27.52 -6.42 4.84
N MET A 126 28.44 -5.47 4.79
CA MET A 126 28.18 -4.05 4.94
C MET A 126 28.77 -3.30 3.76
N ALA A 127 28.05 -2.30 3.25
CA ALA A 127 28.56 -1.42 2.22
C ALA A 127 28.15 0.03 2.49
N VAL A 128 29.01 0.97 2.08
CA VAL A 128 28.80 2.41 2.18
C VAL A 128 28.81 3.00 0.78
N TYR A 129 27.78 3.77 0.45
CA TYR A 129 27.59 4.35 -0.87
C TYR A 129 27.38 5.86 -0.78
N LEU A 130 27.91 6.60 -1.75
CA LEU A 130 27.43 7.94 -2.05
C LEU A 130 26.23 7.82 -2.99
N VAL A 131 25.09 8.37 -2.60
CA VAL A 131 23.83 8.23 -3.33
C VAL A 131 23.18 9.58 -3.59
N LYS A 132 22.36 9.67 -4.63
CA LYS A 132 21.45 10.80 -4.86
C LYS A 132 20.01 10.32 -4.62
N GLN A 133 19.33 10.89 -3.64
CA GLN A 133 17.92 10.64 -3.40
C GLN A 133 17.10 11.21 -4.56
N LEU A 134 16.21 10.40 -5.11
CA LEU A 134 15.34 10.78 -6.22
C LEU A 134 13.94 11.06 -5.70
N SER A 135 13.29 12.06 -6.27
CA SER A 135 11.91 12.40 -5.92
C SER A 135 10.90 11.48 -6.62
N SER A 136 9.68 11.44 -6.09
CA SER A 136 8.55 10.76 -6.72
C SER A 136 8.32 11.22 -8.15
N THR A 137 8.47 12.53 -8.44
CA THR A 137 8.36 13.09 -9.79
C THR A 137 9.36 12.46 -10.77
N VAL A 138 10.63 12.29 -10.35
CA VAL A 138 11.66 11.64 -11.19
C VAL A 138 11.31 10.18 -11.43
N LEU A 139 10.86 9.45 -10.40
CA LEU A 139 10.46 8.05 -10.54
C LEU A 139 9.20 7.88 -11.42
N LEU A 140 8.26 8.83 -11.37
CA LEU A 140 7.10 8.85 -12.25
C LEU A 140 7.46 9.10 -13.71
N GLN A 141 8.38 10.04 -13.97
CA GLN A 141 8.91 10.28 -15.32
C GLN A 141 9.59 9.02 -15.86
N ARG A 142 10.42 8.36 -15.04
CA ARG A 142 11.06 7.09 -15.42
C ARG A 142 10.05 5.97 -15.67
N LEU A 143 8.98 5.88 -14.86
CA LEU A 143 7.93 4.88 -15.07
C LEU A 143 7.20 5.12 -16.40
N ARG A 144 6.87 6.38 -16.73
CA ARG A 144 6.29 6.72 -18.04
C ARG A 144 7.25 6.41 -19.19
N ALA A 145 8.55 6.65 -19.01
CA ALA A 145 9.57 6.35 -20.01
C ALA A 145 9.77 4.85 -20.26
N LYS A 146 9.42 3.96 -19.31
CA LYS A 146 9.36 2.50 -19.55
C LYS A 146 8.30 2.12 -20.59
N GLY A 147 7.34 3.01 -20.86
CA GLY A 147 6.25 2.80 -21.82
C GLY A 147 4.97 2.25 -21.17
N ILE A 148 3.94 2.19 -22.00
CA ILE A 148 2.61 1.67 -21.65
C ILE A 148 2.56 0.20 -22.05
N ARG A 149 2.08 -0.68 -21.16
CA ARG A 149 1.92 -2.10 -21.45
C ARG A 149 0.85 -2.29 -22.52
N ASN A 150 1.09 -3.16 -23.50
CA ASN A 150 0.12 -3.46 -24.55
C ASN A 150 -1.25 -3.86 -23.92
N PRO A 151 -2.36 -3.18 -24.28
CA PRO A 151 -3.71 -3.49 -23.82
C PRO A 151 -4.12 -4.96 -23.97
N ASP A 152 -3.60 -5.65 -24.98
CA ASP A 152 -3.92 -7.06 -25.25
C ASP A 152 -3.52 -8.00 -24.12
N HIS A 153 -2.51 -7.65 -23.30
CA HIS A 153 -2.17 -8.44 -22.13
C HIS A 153 -3.29 -8.42 -21.08
N SER A 154 -3.93 -7.27 -20.88
CA SER A 154 -5.04 -7.15 -19.94
C SER A 154 -6.30 -7.80 -20.52
N ARG A 155 -6.52 -7.69 -21.84
CA ARG A 155 -7.58 -8.44 -22.54
C ARG A 155 -7.40 -9.95 -22.41
N ALA A 156 -6.18 -10.47 -22.55
CA ALA A 156 -5.89 -11.88 -22.38
C ALA A 156 -6.16 -12.34 -20.93
N LEU A 157 -5.74 -11.55 -19.93
CA LEU A 157 -6.03 -11.83 -18.52
C LEU A 157 -7.53 -11.79 -18.20
N ILE A 158 -8.29 -10.89 -18.82
CA ILE A 158 -9.75 -10.84 -18.72
C ILE A 158 -10.36 -12.12 -19.29
N LYS A 159 -9.95 -12.52 -20.49
CA LYS A 159 -10.42 -13.77 -21.13
C LYS A 159 -10.10 -15.00 -20.29
N GLU A 160 -8.87 -15.10 -19.78
CA GLU A 160 -8.46 -16.18 -18.88
C GLU A 160 -9.37 -16.27 -17.64
N LYS A 161 -9.67 -15.13 -17.01
CA LYS A 161 -10.54 -15.07 -15.84
C LYS A 161 -12.02 -15.34 -16.12
N LEU A 162 -12.47 -15.09 -17.35
CA LEU A 162 -13.85 -15.31 -17.79
C LEU A 162 -14.04 -16.68 -18.46
N THR A 163 -12.96 -17.40 -18.73
CA THR A 163 -13.05 -18.76 -19.26
C THR A 163 -13.62 -19.65 -18.18
N ALA A 164 -14.79 -20.24 -18.45
CA ALA A 164 -15.40 -21.19 -17.53
C ALA A 164 -14.54 -22.46 -17.43
N ASP A 165 -14.33 -22.93 -16.20
CA ASP A 165 -13.77 -24.25 -15.96
C ASP A 165 -14.89 -25.29 -16.20
N PRO A 166 -14.73 -26.24 -17.14
CA PRO A 166 -15.76 -27.22 -17.45
C PRO A 166 -16.13 -28.12 -16.27
N ASP A 167 -15.25 -28.22 -15.26
CA ASP A 167 -15.49 -29.00 -14.04
C ASP A 167 -16.09 -28.14 -12.91
N SER A 168 -16.32 -26.84 -13.14
CA SER A 168 -16.90 -25.92 -12.17
C SER A 168 -18.36 -25.61 -12.47
N GLU A 169 -19.24 -25.79 -11.48
CA GLU A 169 -20.65 -25.41 -11.58
C GLU A 169 -20.86 -23.89 -11.58
N ILE A 170 -19.84 -23.10 -11.21
CA ILE A 170 -19.91 -21.65 -11.09
C ILE A 170 -18.96 -21.00 -12.09
N ALA A 171 -19.51 -20.37 -13.13
CA ALA A 171 -18.75 -19.61 -14.11
C ALA A 171 -18.79 -18.10 -13.82
N THR A 172 -17.65 -17.43 -13.95
CA THR A 172 -17.59 -15.97 -13.89
C THR A 172 -18.07 -15.39 -15.22
N THR A 173 -19.27 -14.81 -15.25
CA THR A 173 -19.88 -14.29 -16.49
C THR A 173 -19.48 -12.84 -16.80
N SER A 174 -18.97 -12.11 -15.81
CA SER A 174 -18.49 -10.74 -15.99
C SER A 174 -17.49 -10.34 -14.92
N LEU A 175 -16.61 -9.38 -15.24
CA LEU A 175 -15.64 -8.81 -14.30
C LEU A 175 -15.91 -7.33 -14.13
N ARG A 176 -16.15 -6.90 -12.90
CA ARG A 176 -16.35 -5.49 -12.56
C ARG A 176 -15.04 -4.90 -12.02
N VAL A 177 -14.70 -3.69 -12.45
CA VAL A 177 -13.54 -2.95 -11.93
C VAL A 177 -13.87 -1.47 -11.80
N SER A 178 -13.21 -0.81 -10.84
CA SER A 178 -13.34 0.63 -10.63
C SER A 178 -12.28 1.40 -11.42
N LEU A 179 -12.70 2.54 -11.98
CA LEU A 179 -11.84 3.57 -12.56
C LEU A 179 -11.36 4.58 -11.51
N LEU A 180 -11.74 4.40 -10.24
CA LEU A 180 -11.23 5.14 -9.10
C LEU A 180 -10.02 4.42 -8.49
N CYS A 181 -9.07 5.22 -8.03
CA CYS A 181 -7.90 4.73 -7.31
C CYS A 181 -8.33 4.21 -5.93
N PRO A 182 -8.01 2.95 -5.56
CA PRO A 182 -8.37 2.39 -4.26
C PRO A 182 -7.69 3.12 -3.10
N LEU A 183 -6.52 3.74 -3.35
CA LEU A 183 -5.78 4.55 -2.38
C LEU A 183 -6.35 5.96 -2.22
N GLY A 184 -6.58 6.65 -3.34
CA GLY A 184 -6.91 8.08 -3.34
C GLY A 184 -8.40 8.39 -3.42
N LYS A 185 -9.23 7.38 -3.68
CA LYS A 185 -10.67 7.50 -3.97
C LYS A 185 -11.00 8.54 -5.06
N MET A 186 -10.01 8.87 -5.87
CA MET A 186 -10.08 9.79 -6.99
C MET A 186 -9.88 9.02 -8.29
N ARG A 187 -10.38 9.57 -9.39
CA ARG A 187 -10.25 8.96 -10.71
C ARG A 187 -8.78 8.70 -11.06
N LEU A 188 -8.49 7.50 -11.57
CA LEU A 188 -7.15 7.11 -12.01
C LEU A 188 -6.65 8.07 -13.09
N THR A 189 -5.43 8.58 -12.93
CA THR A 189 -4.73 9.36 -13.96
C THR A 189 -3.65 8.52 -14.63
N ILE A 190 -2.90 7.74 -13.85
CA ILE A 190 -1.91 6.78 -14.36
C ILE A 190 -2.27 5.41 -13.79
N PRO A 191 -3.09 4.60 -14.50
CA PRO A 191 -3.48 3.28 -14.04
C PRO A 191 -2.26 2.36 -14.01
N CYS A 192 -1.89 1.94 -12.82
CA CYS A 192 -0.70 1.16 -12.54
C CYS A 192 -1.02 -0.06 -11.70
N ARG A 193 -0.27 -1.14 -11.94
CA ARG A 193 -0.22 -2.33 -11.10
C ARG A 193 1.14 -3.00 -11.22
N ALA A 194 1.48 -3.92 -10.32
CA ALA A 194 2.68 -4.73 -10.50
C ALA A 194 2.40 -5.89 -11.47
N LEU A 195 3.41 -6.28 -12.26
CA LEU A 195 3.35 -7.45 -13.15
C LEU A 195 2.95 -8.75 -12.43
N THR A 196 3.29 -8.86 -11.16
CA THR A 196 3.02 -10.03 -10.30
C THR A 196 1.61 -10.03 -9.70
N CYS A 197 0.81 -8.98 -9.92
CA CYS A 197 -0.56 -8.91 -9.44
C CYS A 197 -1.50 -9.75 -10.31
N SER A 198 -2.29 -10.63 -9.68
CA SER A 198 -3.31 -11.45 -10.35
C SER A 198 -4.67 -10.76 -10.53
N HIS A 199 -4.85 -9.55 -10.00
CA HIS A 199 -6.07 -8.75 -10.15
C HIS A 199 -5.96 -7.78 -11.34
N LEU A 200 -7.12 -7.35 -11.84
CA LEU A 200 -7.23 -6.32 -12.89
C LEU A 200 -7.26 -4.90 -12.34
N GLN A 201 -7.79 -4.70 -11.12
CA GLN A 201 -7.92 -3.38 -10.51
C GLN A 201 -6.57 -2.65 -10.46
N CYS A 202 -6.51 -1.48 -11.08
CA CYS A 202 -5.33 -0.60 -11.04
C CYS A 202 -5.39 0.35 -9.84
N PHE A 203 -4.23 0.87 -9.47
CA PHE A 203 -4.07 1.99 -8.56
C PHE A 203 -3.31 3.14 -9.25
N ASP A 204 -3.43 4.36 -8.74
CA ASP A 204 -2.77 5.51 -9.37
C ASP A 204 -1.27 5.51 -9.07
N ALA A 205 -0.45 5.52 -10.11
CA ALA A 205 1.00 5.49 -9.97
C ALA A 205 1.56 6.71 -9.20
N THR A 206 0.96 7.88 -9.39
CA THR A 206 1.42 9.14 -8.77
C THR A 206 1.32 9.03 -7.26
N LEU A 207 0.11 8.71 -6.79
CA LEU A 207 -0.15 8.56 -5.36
C LEU A 207 0.66 7.41 -4.76
N TYR A 208 0.76 6.29 -5.48
CA TYR A 208 1.52 5.13 -5.02
C TYR A 208 3.01 5.43 -4.81
N ILE A 209 3.65 6.11 -5.76
CA ILE A 209 5.07 6.47 -5.67
C ILE A 209 5.29 7.55 -4.61
N GLN A 210 4.41 8.55 -4.50
CA GLN A 210 4.49 9.57 -3.43
C GLN A 210 4.37 8.96 -2.03
N MET A 211 3.49 7.98 -1.83
CA MET A 211 3.41 7.26 -0.56
C MET A 211 4.71 6.52 -0.23
N ASN A 212 5.30 5.86 -1.23
CA ASN A 212 6.55 5.12 -1.07
C ASN A 212 7.78 6.01 -0.89
N GLU A 213 7.76 7.24 -1.42
CA GLU A 213 8.79 8.26 -1.14
C GLU A 213 8.81 8.62 0.36
N LYS A 214 7.64 8.75 0.99
CA LYS A 214 7.53 9.03 2.44
C LYS A 214 7.81 7.80 3.30
N LYS A 215 7.21 6.66 2.95
CA LYS A 215 7.35 5.38 3.67
C LYS A 215 7.43 4.23 2.66
N PRO A 216 8.63 3.77 2.29
CA PRO A 216 8.78 2.75 1.25
C PRO A 216 8.35 1.39 1.80
N THR A 217 7.11 0.98 1.53
CA THR A 217 6.60 -0.35 1.88
C THR A 217 6.57 -1.26 0.66
N TRP A 218 6.34 -0.69 -0.53
CA TRP A 218 6.23 -1.37 -1.81
C TRP A 218 5.25 -2.55 -1.76
N VAL A 219 4.09 -2.29 -1.15
CA VAL A 219 2.97 -3.23 -1.01
C VAL A 219 1.82 -2.78 -1.90
N CYS A 220 1.22 -3.68 -2.65
CA CYS A 220 0.08 -3.40 -3.52
C CYS A 220 -1.15 -3.05 -2.67
N PRO A 221 -1.83 -1.92 -2.91
CA PRO A 221 -2.99 -1.50 -2.13
C PRO A 221 -4.29 -2.26 -2.44
N VAL A 222 -4.25 -3.20 -3.38
CA VAL A 222 -5.41 -4.02 -3.78
C VAL A 222 -5.34 -5.43 -3.21
N CYS A 223 -4.15 -6.03 -3.17
CA CYS A 223 -3.98 -7.43 -2.78
C CYS A 223 -2.91 -7.67 -1.71
N ASP A 224 -2.32 -6.61 -1.15
CA ASP A 224 -1.30 -6.63 -0.09
C ASP A 224 -0.02 -7.44 -0.40
N LYS A 225 0.14 -7.89 -1.65
CA LYS A 225 1.37 -8.53 -2.14
C LYS A 225 2.46 -7.49 -2.44
N LYS A 226 3.71 -7.94 -2.51
CA LYS A 226 4.86 -7.10 -2.92
C LYS A 226 4.65 -6.54 -4.33
N ALA A 227 4.83 -5.22 -4.45
CA ALA A 227 4.75 -4.46 -5.69
C ALA A 227 5.94 -3.48 -5.78
N PRO A 228 7.18 -3.99 -5.88
CA PRO A 228 8.36 -3.13 -5.98
C PRO A 228 8.37 -2.35 -7.30
N TYR A 229 9.08 -1.21 -7.29
CA TYR A 229 9.10 -0.25 -8.41
C TYR A 229 9.48 -0.89 -9.75
N GLU A 230 10.37 -1.86 -9.73
CA GLU A 230 10.89 -2.58 -10.89
C GLU A 230 9.77 -3.32 -11.64
N HIS A 231 8.77 -3.81 -10.90
CA HIS A 231 7.65 -4.58 -11.44
C HIS A 231 6.42 -3.73 -11.79
N LEU A 232 6.44 -2.42 -11.52
CA LEU A 232 5.31 -1.55 -11.87
C LEU A 232 5.17 -1.39 -13.37
N ILE A 233 3.94 -1.52 -13.86
CA ILE A 233 3.56 -1.27 -15.26
C ILE A 233 2.39 -0.30 -15.32
N ILE A 234 2.33 0.47 -16.41
CA ILE A 234 1.16 1.29 -16.78
C ILE A 234 0.26 0.42 -17.66
N ASP A 235 -0.98 0.21 -17.23
CA ASP A 235 -1.92 -0.68 -17.92
C ASP A 235 -2.56 0.02 -19.12
N GLY A 236 -2.21 -0.43 -20.34
CA GLY A 236 -2.68 0.21 -21.57
C GLY A 236 -4.18 0.10 -21.80
N LEU A 237 -4.82 -0.98 -21.35
CA LEU A 237 -6.27 -1.12 -21.49
C LEU A 237 -7.00 -0.11 -20.61
N PHE A 238 -6.56 0.06 -19.36
CA PHE A 238 -7.13 1.10 -18.50
C PHE A 238 -6.82 2.52 -19.02
N MET A 239 -5.65 2.76 -19.62
CA MET A 239 -5.36 4.05 -20.27
C MET A 239 -6.36 4.37 -21.38
N GLU A 240 -6.68 3.39 -22.23
CA GLU A 240 -7.70 3.54 -23.28
C GLU A 240 -9.08 3.82 -22.66
N ILE A 241 -9.50 3.01 -21.70
CA ILE A 241 -10.84 3.13 -21.10
C ILE A 241 -11.00 4.48 -20.38
N LEU A 242 -10.00 4.92 -19.62
CA LEU A 242 -10.04 6.20 -18.92
C LEU A 242 -10.19 7.39 -19.86
N LYS A 243 -9.67 7.28 -21.10
CA LYS A 243 -9.82 8.29 -22.16
C LYS A 243 -11.24 8.33 -22.73
N PHE A 244 -11.91 7.19 -22.86
CA PHE A 244 -13.26 7.11 -23.44
C PHE A 244 -14.39 7.31 -22.42
N CYS A 245 -14.22 6.86 -21.18
CA CYS A 245 -15.29 6.73 -20.20
C CYS A 245 -15.18 7.79 -19.09
N THR A 246 -15.45 9.06 -19.37
CA THR A 246 -15.17 10.18 -18.43
C THR A 246 -16.20 10.37 -17.32
N ASP A 247 -17.41 9.83 -17.49
CA ASP A 247 -18.59 10.10 -16.66
C ASP A 247 -19.02 8.91 -15.79
N CYS A 248 -18.16 7.91 -15.66
CA CYS A 248 -18.45 6.71 -14.88
C CYS A 248 -17.22 6.24 -14.08
N ASP A 249 -17.50 5.67 -12.91
CA ASP A 249 -16.50 5.24 -11.95
C ASP A 249 -16.26 3.72 -11.98
N GLU A 250 -17.11 2.97 -12.67
CA GLU A 250 -17.02 1.51 -12.76
C GLU A 250 -17.33 1.02 -14.16
N ILE A 251 -16.70 -0.09 -14.54
CA ILE A 251 -16.94 -0.75 -15.82
C ILE A 251 -17.13 -2.24 -15.59
N GLN A 252 -17.83 -2.87 -16.53
CA GLN A 252 -18.01 -4.32 -16.56
C GLN A 252 -17.41 -4.87 -17.85
N PHE A 253 -16.46 -5.80 -17.73
CA PHE A 253 -15.96 -6.61 -18.83
C PHE A 253 -16.84 -7.83 -19.07
N LYS A 254 -17.01 -8.17 -20.34
CA LYS A 254 -17.74 -9.35 -20.83
C LYS A 254 -16.77 -10.39 -21.42
N GLU A 255 -17.27 -11.60 -21.63
CA GLU A 255 -16.49 -12.74 -22.12
C GLU A 255 -15.86 -12.52 -23.51
N ASP A 256 -16.55 -11.77 -24.37
CA ASP A 256 -16.06 -11.36 -25.69
C ASP A 256 -14.90 -10.34 -25.63
N GLY A 257 -14.55 -9.87 -24.42
CA GLY A 257 -13.52 -8.86 -24.17
C GLY A 257 -14.02 -7.41 -24.33
N SER A 258 -15.30 -7.23 -24.66
CA SER A 258 -15.92 -5.91 -24.64
C SER A 258 -16.13 -5.42 -23.21
N TRP A 259 -16.31 -4.11 -23.05
CA TRP A 259 -16.61 -3.49 -21.76
C TRP A 259 -17.75 -2.48 -21.89
N ALA A 260 -18.49 -2.29 -20.80
CA ALA A 260 -19.55 -1.29 -20.72
C ALA A 260 -19.44 -0.48 -19.41
N PRO A 261 -19.71 0.84 -19.42
CA PRO A 261 -19.84 1.64 -18.21
C PRO A 261 -20.97 1.12 -17.32
N MET A 262 -20.73 1.03 -16.02
CA MET A 262 -21.75 0.72 -15.03
C MET A 262 -22.40 2.01 -14.54
N ARG A 263 -23.39 2.50 -15.29
CA ARG A 263 -24.20 3.65 -14.85
C ARG A 263 -25.21 3.16 -13.81
N SER A 264 -25.14 3.70 -12.61
CA SER A 264 -26.20 3.53 -11.63
C SER A 264 -27.50 4.07 -12.24
N LYS A 265 -28.51 3.22 -12.41
CA LYS A 265 -29.85 3.68 -12.77
C LYS A 265 -30.32 4.58 -11.64
N LYS A 266 -30.28 5.91 -11.83
CA LYS A 266 -31.17 6.80 -11.11
C LYS A 266 -32.57 6.51 -11.64
N GLU A 267 -33.28 5.57 -11.04
CA GLU A 267 -34.74 5.54 -11.18
C GLU A 267 -35.26 6.80 -10.49
N VAL A 268 -35.43 7.87 -11.27
CA VAL A 268 -36.29 8.97 -10.87
C VAL A 268 -37.71 8.42 -11.02
N GLN A 269 -38.24 7.86 -9.94
CA GLN A 269 -39.68 7.65 -9.82
C GLN A 269 -40.29 9.05 -9.75
N GLU A 270 -40.74 9.58 -10.89
CA GLU A 270 -41.68 10.69 -10.90
C GLU A 270 -42.96 10.20 -10.21
N VAL A 271 -43.11 10.58 -8.94
CA VAL A 271 -44.39 10.47 -8.25
C VAL A 271 -45.29 11.54 -8.88
N THR A 272 -46.03 11.17 -9.91
CA THR A 272 -47.18 11.97 -10.35
C THR A 272 -48.23 11.91 -9.23
N ALA A 273 -48.23 12.94 -8.38
CA ALA A 273 -49.31 13.18 -7.44
C ALA A 273 -50.54 13.66 -8.24
N SER A 274 -51.34 12.71 -8.72
CA SER A 274 -52.69 13.00 -9.21
C SER A 274 -53.60 13.20 -7.99
N TYR A 275 -54.03 14.44 -7.79
CA TYR A 275 -55.03 14.82 -6.80
C TYR A 275 -56.38 14.17 -7.17
N ASN A 276 -57.05 13.56 -6.19
CA ASN A 276 -58.43 13.11 -6.32
C ASN A 276 -59.37 14.29 -6.02
N GLY A 277 -60.30 14.57 -6.94
CA GLY A 277 -61.45 15.46 -6.75
C GLY A 277 -62.70 14.86 -7.41
N LEU A 278 -63.75 14.68 -6.60
CA LEU A 278 -65.08 14.15 -6.90
C LEU A 278 -65.82 14.88 -8.04
N ASP A 279 -66.56 14.14 -8.88
CA ASP A 279 -68.05 14.13 -8.89
C ASP A 279 -68.63 13.39 -10.13
N GLY A 280 -69.83 12.78 -9.95
CA GLY A 280 -70.84 12.73 -11.02
C GLY A 280 -71.23 11.37 -11.63
N CYS A 281 -72.31 10.79 -11.09
CA CYS A 281 -73.13 9.68 -11.57
C CYS A 281 -73.53 9.73 -13.07
N LEU A 282 -73.65 8.56 -13.74
CA LEU A 282 -74.86 8.10 -14.47
C LEU A 282 -74.72 6.65 -14.98
N SER A 283 -75.85 5.93 -14.99
CA SER A 283 -76.07 4.50 -15.19
C SER A 283 -76.45 4.14 -16.65
N SER A 284 -76.02 2.98 -17.16
CA SER A 284 -76.90 1.97 -17.80
C SER A 284 -76.18 0.69 -18.28
N SER A 285 -76.55 -0.44 -17.66
CA SER A 285 -77.04 -1.72 -18.23
C SER A 285 -76.27 -2.54 -19.30
N LEU A 286 -75.99 -3.81 -18.89
CA LEU A 286 -76.13 -5.12 -19.60
C LEU A 286 -75.21 -5.36 -20.84
N GLU A 287 -74.55 -6.49 -21.08
CA GLU A 287 -74.82 -7.90 -20.76
C GLU A 287 -73.64 -8.82 -21.20
N HIS A 288 -73.66 -10.07 -20.72
CA HIS A 288 -73.02 -11.32 -21.23
C HIS A 288 -71.67 -11.86 -20.69
N GLN A 289 -71.83 -13.05 -20.07
CA GLN A 289 -70.87 -14.07 -19.61
C GLN A 289 -70.18 -14.82 -20.76
N VAL A 290 -69.01 -15.46 -20.52
CA VAL A 290 -68.80 -16.93 -20.47
C VAL A 290 -67.36 -17.25 -20.03
N SER A 291 -67.21 -18.32 -19.25
CA SER A 291 -66.01 -18.86 -18.58
C SER A 291 -65.24 -19.88 -19.43
N SER A 292 -63.89 -19.96 -19.29
CA SER A 292 -63.12 -21.23 -19.24
C SER A 292 -61.61 -21.01 -18.99
N HIS A 293 -61.04 -21.65 -17.96
CA HIS A 293 -59.60 -21.86 -17.70
C HIS A 293 -59.10 -23.20 -18.33
N PRO A 294 -57.83 -23.65 -18.16
CA PRO A 294 -56.51 -23.16 -18.60
C PRO A 294 -55.74 -24.26 -19.43
N PRO A 295 -54.42 -24.18 -19.71
CA PRO A 295 -53.40 -24.65 -18.75
C PRO A 295 -52.03 -23.94 -18.80
N SER A 296 -51.21 -24.36 -17.85
CA SER A 296 -49.98 -23.81 -17.28
C SER A 296 -48.69 -24.03 -18.07
N THR A 297 -47.89 -22.98 -18.21
CA THR A 297 -46.47 -23.04 -18.58
C THR A 297 -45.58 -23.02 -17.33
N LYS A 298 -44.82 -24.09 -17.12
CA LYS A 298 -43.77 -24.17 -16.10
C LYS A 298 -42.49 -23.52 -16.65
N ASN A 299 -42.16 -22.32 -16.18
CA ASN A 299 -40.79 -21.80 -16.27
C ASN A 299 -40.12 -21.96 -14.91
N LYS A 300 -39.04 -22.75 -14.87
CA LYS A 300 -38.14 -22.85 -13.72
C LYS A 300 -37.42 -21.51 -13.58
N LYS A 301 -37.62 -20.87 -12.43
CA LYS A 301 -36.94 -19.66 -11.99
C LYS A 301 -35.54 -20.06 -11.52
N VAL A 302 -34.49 -19.49 -12.10
CA VAL A 302 -33.12 -19.62 -11.60
C VAL A 302 -32.93 -18.53 -10.55
N GLU A 303 -32.55 -18.93 -9.34
CA GLU A 303 -32.21 -18.01 -8.25
C GLU A 303 -30.77 -17.50 -8.43
N VAL A 304 -30.63 -16.18 -8.54
CA VAL A 304 -29.34 -15.49 -8.56
C VAL A 304 -29.05 -15.06 -7.13
N ILE A 305 -28.02 -15.63 -6.52
CA ILE A 305 -27.58 -15.26 -5.17
C ILE A 305 -26.45 -14.24 -5.30
N ASP A 306 -26.74 -13.01 -4.88
CA ASP A 306 -25.76 -11.93 -4.70
C ASP A 306 -25.12 -12.09 -3.31
N LEU A 307 -23.81 -12.37 -3.28
CA LEU A 307 -23.04 -12.56 -2.04
C LEU A 307 -22.37 -11.25 -1.54
N THR A 308 -22.90 -10.07 -1.87
CA THR A 308 -22.31 -8.79 -1.42
C THR A 308 -23.11 -8.01 -0.38
N ILE A 309 -24.07 -8.62 0.29
CA ILE A 309 -24.75 -8.01 1.45
C ILE A 309 -24.83 -8.97 2.63
N ASP A 310 -24.01 -8.74 3.65
CA ASP A 310 -24.49 -8.91 5.02
C ASP A 310 -24.29 -7.60 5.76
N SER A 311 -25.32 -7.27 6.53
CA SER A 311 -25.68 -5.93 6.94
C SER A 311 -25.13 -5.60 8.33
N SER A 312 -24.84 -4.31 8.54
CA SER A 312 -25.07 -3.57 9.80
C SER A 312 -26.50 -3.85 10.30
N SER A 313 -26.91 -3.91 11.57
CA SER A 313 -26.54 -3.23 12.82
C SER A 313 -27.31 -3.95 13.95
N ASP A 314 -26.91 -3.79 15.22
CA ASP A 314 -27.89 -3.47 16.27
C ASP A 314 -27.20 -2.74 17.43
N GLU A 315 -27.88 -1.71 17.91
CA GLU A 315 -27.43 -0.68 18.83
C GLU A 315 -27.74 -1.04 20.29
N GLU A 316 -26.94 -0.54 21.24
CA GLU A 316 -27.46 -0.09 22.53
C GLU A 316 -26.76 1.21 22.97
N ASP A 317 -27.57 2.24 23.15
CA ASP A 317 -27.29 3.52 23.78
C ASP A 317 -26.76 3.38 25.22
N GLU A 318 -25.83 4.25 25.63
CA GLU A 318 -25.82 4.85 26.98
C GLU A 318 -25.06 6.19 26.98
N GLU A 319 -25.71 7.22 27.54
CA GLU A 319 -25.24 8.61 27.66
C GLU A 319 -24.06 8.81 28.63
N PRO A 320 -23.36 9.96 28.58
CA PRO A 320 -22.13 10.19 29.34
C PRO A 320 -22.39 10.72 30.76
N SER A 321 -21.91 10.01 31.78
CA SER A 321 -21.90 10.52 33.15
C SER A 321 -20.69 11.41 33.45
N ALA A 322 -20.97 12.52 34.13
CA ALA A 322 -20.03 13.56 34.51
C ALA A 322 -19.16 13.21 35.73
N LYS A 323 -17.92 13.73 35.68
CA LYS A 323 -17.06 14.19 36.80
C LYS A 323 -16.85 13.24 38.00
N ARG A 324 -15.64 12.66 38.08
CA ARG A 324 -14.93 12.50 39.36
C ARG A 324 -13.46 12.85 39.21
N SER A 325 -12.99 13.70 40.13
CA SER A 325 -11.62 14.19 40.24
C SER A 325 -10.65 13.11 40.69
N CYS A 326 -9.46 13.06 40.09
CA CYS A 326 -8.29 12.39 40.69
C CYS A 326 -7.39 13.43 41.36
N PRO A 327 -6.90 13.17 42.59
CA PRO A 327 -6.04 14.09 43.33
C PRO A 327 -4.60 14.07 42.79
N SER A 328 -4.02 15.26 42.71
CA SER A 328 -2.63 15.53 42.38
C SER A 328 -1.69 15.01 43.47
N ILE A 329 -0.69 14.21 43.10
CA ILE A 329 0.47 13.93 43.93
C ILE A 329 1.63 14.78 43.38
N SER A 330 1.96 15.85 44.09
CA SER A 330 3.15 16.67 43.87
C SER A 330 4.37 15.99 44.50
N PRO A 331 5.58 16.07 43.91
CA PRO A 331 6.80 15.62 44.57
C PRO A 331 7.28 16.69 45.56
N ALA A 332 7.58 16.26 46.79
CA ALA A 332 8.20 17.08 47.83
C ALA A 332 9.70 17.30 47.54
N SER A 333 10.15 18.54 47.67
CA SER A 333 11.56 18.95 47.69
C SER A 333 12.24 18.49 48.98
N PRO A 334 13.55 18.13 48.97
CA PRO A 334 14.28 17.85 50.19
C PRO A 334 14.78 19.13 50.87
N VAL A 335 14.63 19.13 52.20
CA VAL A 335 15.14 20.13 53.14
C VAL A 335 16.63 19.87 53.40
N THR A 336 17.43 20.92 53.29
CA THR A 336 18.81 21.01 53.80
C THR A 336 18.84 20.95 55.32
N SER A 337 19.63 20.05 55.91
CA SER A 337 20.11 20.18 57.28
C SER A 337 21.62 20.06 57.35
N LYS A 338 22.25 21.11 57.88
CA LYS A 338 23.64 21.14 58.33
C LYS A 338 23.85 20.11 59.44
N GLY A 339 25.03 19.49 59.39
CA GLY A 339 25.68 18.72 60.44
C GLY A 339 27.13 18.55 60.03
#